data_AF-A0A1C5TN88-F1
#
_entry.id   AF-A0A1C5TN88-F1
#
_cell.length_a   1.000
_cell.length_b   1.000
_cell.length_c   1.000
_cell.angle_alpha   90.00
_cell.angle_beta   90.00
_cell.angle_gamma   90.00
#
_symmetry.space_group_name_H-M   'P 1'
#
loop_
_entity.id
_entity.type
_entity.pdbx_description
1 polymer ?
#
loop_
_entity_poly.entity_id
_entity_poly.type
_entity_poly.pdbx_seq_one_letter_code
_entity_poly.pdbx_strand_id
1 'polypeptide(L)'
;MNNEKIKGIEDFSKGMWLNYDCKVAKEIPNRQFLMIKTSHANSILNGLSLSGIQFSAKYDERNLMLYYALNDKIKVKEILNKAKTDTANFIEQLLSDYDWGSKESYASLLPEIADIMSISTSTLKKQPPLVQLRLEMAYAHFWFSDKRTIYDVLSSILKNYL
;
A
#
# COMPACT_ATOMS: atom_id res chain seq x y z
N MET A 1 39.59 24.54 -6.37
CA MET A 1 38.61 23.76 -5.59
C MET A 1 37.24 24.34 -5.86
N ASN A 2 36.49 23.74 -6.79
CA ASN A 2 35.12 24.13 -7.11
C ASN A 2 34.20 23.56 -6.04
N ASN A 3 33.74 24.41 -5.12
CA ASN A 3 32.55 24.13 -4.33
C ASN A 3 31.33 24.52 -5.18
N GLU A 4 30.91 23.60 -6.04
CA GLU A 4 29.61 23.72 -6.69
C GLU A 4 28.54 23.71 -5.59
N LYS A 5 27.91 24.88 -5.43
CA LYS A 5 26.73 25.11 -4.61
C LYS A 5 25.72 24.01 -4.86
N ILE A 6 25.39 23.29 -3.78
CA ILE A 6 24.25 22.39 -3.66
C ILE A 6 23.05 23.09 -4.29
N LYS A 7 22.64 22.63 -5.48
CA LYS A 7 21.48 23.12 -6.21
C LYS A 7 20.24 22.93 -5.33
N GLY A 8 19.62 24.05 -4.98
CA GLY A 8 18.21 24.20 -4.65
C GLY A 8 17.61 23.14 -3.73
N ILE A 9 17.70 23.35 -2.42
CA ILE A 9 16.59 22.95 -1.54
C ILE A 9 15.45 23.90 -1.92
N GLU A 10 14.57 23.48 -2.84
CA GLU A 10 13.32 24.19 -3.10
C GLU A 10 12.60 24.39 -1.76
N ASP A 11 12.09 25.59 -1.53
CA ASP A 11 11.40 25.96 -0.30
C ASP A 11 10.08 25.17 -0.20
N PHE A 12 10.14 23.97 0.38
CA PHE A 12 9.07 22.97 0.53
C PHE A 12 7.82 23.48 1.28
N SER A 13 7.83 24.73 1.74
CA SER A 13 6.74 25.40 2.44
C SER A 13 5.62 25.95 1.55
N LYS A 14 5.82 26.01 0.22
CA LYS A 14 4.93 26.74 -0.70
C LYS A 14 3.95 25.90 -1.53
N GLY A 15 3.96 24.56 -1.39
CA GLY A 15 3.02 23.66 -2.07
C GLY A 15 1.73 23.40 -1.27
N MET A 16 0.62 23.10 -1.94
CA MET A 16 -0.62 22.67 -1.29
C MET A 16 -0.48 21.22 -0.84
N TRP A 17 -0.15 21.03 0.43
CA TRP A 17 0.03 19.70 1.03
C TRP A 17 -1.28 19.17 1.61
N LEU A 18 -1.72 18.00 1.16
CA LEU A 18 -2.86 17.30 1.75
C LEU A 18 -2.43 16.53 3.01
N ASN A 19 -3.31 16.47 4.02
CA ASN A 19 -3.12 15.65 5.22
C ASN A 19 -4.05 14.43 5.14
N TYR A 20 -3.55 13.25 5.51
CA TYR A 20 -4.31 12.00 5.52
C TYR A 20 -4.36 11.44 6.95
N ASP A 21 -5.58 11.31 7.51
CA ASP A 21 -5.93 10.74 8.84
C ASP A 21 -4.76 10.68 9.84
N CYS A 22 -4.19 11.85 10.13
CA CYS A 22 -2.91 11.91 10.81
C CYS A 22 -3.08 12.15 12.32
N LYS A 23 -2.31 11.39 13.11
CA LYS A 23 -1.90 11.90 14.42
C LYS A 23 -0.98 13.10 14.21
N VAL A 24 -0.94 14.00 15.17
CA VAL A 24 0.06 15.09 15.14
C VAL A 24 1.45 14.43 15.19
N ALA A 25 2.36 14.78 14.26
CA ALA A 25 3.67 14.10 14.15
C ALA A 25 4.48 14.04 15.45
N LYS A 26 4.23 14.97 16.39
CA LYS A 26 4.84 15.01 17.73
C LYS A 26 4.39 13.88 18.65
N GLU A 27 3.24 13.27 18.39
CA GLU A 27 2.66 12.17 19.19
C GLU A 27 3.20 10.79 18.77
N ILE A 28 3.95 10.72 17.66
CA ILE A 28 4.55 9.47 17.19
C ILE A 28 5.84 9.21 17.99
N PRO A 29 5.91 8.13 18.78
CA PRO A 29 7.10 7.81 19.57
C PRO A 29 8.25 7.36 18.67
N ASN A 30 9.49 7.74 19.03
CA ASN A 30 10.71 7.37 18.28
C ASN A 30 10.57 7.57 16.76
N ARG A 31 9.95 8.70 16.37
CA ARG A 31 9.56 8.95 14.98
C ARG A 31 10.76 8.95 14.04
N GLN A 32 10.56 8.33 12.89
CA GLN A 32 11.41 8.41 11.72
C GLN A 32 10.84 9.44 10.76
N PHE A 33 11.69 9.98 9.88
CA PHE A 33 11.30 10.94 8.85
C PHE A 33 11.80 10.45 7.50
N LEU A 34 10.94 10.54 6.48
CA LEU A 34 11.27 10.25 5.08
C LEU A 34 10.68 11.32 4.16
N MET A 35 11.40 11.61 3.09
CA MET A 35 10.91 12.37 1.94
C MET A 35 11.19 11.56 0.69
N ILE A 36 10.14 11.27 -0.08
CA ILE A 36 10.18 10.29 -1.17
C ILE A 36 9.50 10.91 -2.40
N LYS A 37 10.12 10.73 -3.57
CA LYS A 37 9.47 11.02 -4.84
C LYS A 37 8.62 9.84 -5.26
N THR A 38 7.32 10.04 -5.45
CA THR A 38 6.36 9.01 -5.84
C THR A 38 5.07 9.64 -6.37
N SER A 39 4.49 9.03 -7.39
CA SER A 39 3.12 9.31 -7.86
C SER A 39 2.05 8.52 -7.09
N HIS A 40 2.47 7.56 -6.25
CA HIS A 40 1.59 6.61 -5.55
C HIS A 40 1.31 7.04 -4.11
N ALA A 41 1.36 8.34 -3.80
CA ALA A 41 1.27 8.83 -2.44
C ALA A 41 -0.03 8.37 -1.75
N ASN A 42 -1.18 8.54 -2.40
CA ASN A 42 -2.48 8.09 -1.86
C ASN A 42 -2.48 6.59 -1.52
N SER A 43 -1.99 5.75 -2.42
CA SER A 43 -1.99 4.30 -2.25
C SER A 43 -1.03 3.83 -1.17
N ILE A 44 0.13 4.48 -1.03
CA ILE A 44 1.04 4.28 0.10
C ILE A 44 0.33 4.62 1.41
N LEU A 45 -0.32 5.78 1.51
CA LEU A 45 -0.98 6.23 2.73
C LEU A 45 -2.15 5.32 3.11
N ASN A 46 -2.94 4.87 2.13
CA ASN A 46 -3.97 3.87 2.34
C ASN A 46 -3.38 2.54 2.85
N GLY A 47 -2.30 2.06 2.23
CA GLY A 47 -1.60 0.85 2.67
C GLY A 47 -1.05 0.95 4.10
N LEU A 48 -0.53 2.11 4.50
CA LEU A 48 -0.11 2.37 5.88
C LEU A 48 -1.29 2.31 6.86
N SER A 49 -2.40 2.95 6.51
CA SER A 49 -3.62 2.99 7.33
C SER A 49 -4.20 1.59 7.53
N LEU A 50 -4.39 0.84 6.43
CA LEU A 50 -4.87 -0.55 6.45
C LEU A 50 -3.94 -1.50 7.22
N SER A 51 -2.64 -1.19 7.26
CA SER A 51 -1.64 -1.94 8.04
C SER A 51 -1.62 -1.58 9.53
N GLY A 52 -2.48 -0.67 9.98
CA GLY A 52 -2.56 -0.19 11.36
C GLY A 52 -1.34 0.65 11.80
N ILE A 53 -0.57 1.19 10.85
CA ILE A 53 0.62 1.97 11.14
C ILE A 53 0.20 3.39 11.52
N GLN A 54 0.72 3.89 12.63
CA GLN A 54 0.50 5.28 13.01
C GLN A 54 1.49 6.18 12.27
N PHE A 55 0.98 7.11 11.47
CA PHE A 55 1.79 8.04 10.70
C PHE A 55 1.24 9.46 10.69
N SER A 56 2.09 10.38 10.25
CA SER A 56 1.72 11.73 9.85
C SER A 56 2.37 11.99 8.51
N ALA A 57 1.58 12.41 7.53
CA ALA A 57 2.05 12.58 6.17
C ALA A 57 1.57 13.89 5.57
N LYS A 58 2.39 14.38 4.64
CA LYS A 58 2.04 15.45 3.71
C LYS A 58 2.45 14.99 2.33
N TYR A 59 1.58 15.16 1.34
CA TYR A 59 1.91 14.79 -0.03
C TYR A 59 1.37 15.79 -1.05
N ASP A 60 1.98 15.76 -2.22
CA ASP A 60 1.51 16.36 -3.47
C ASP A 60 1.50 15.26 -4.56
N GLU A 61 1.36 15.65 -5.84
CA GLU A 61 1.32 14.71 -6.97
C GLU A 61 2.61 13.89 -7.19
N ARG A 62 3.75 14.32 -6.64
CA ARG A 62 5.08 13.74 -6.93
C ARG A 62 5.91 13.48 -5.69
N ASN A 63 5.51 14.00 -4.53
CA ASN A 63 6.29 13.97 -3.31
C ASN A 63 5.43 13.49 -2.14
N LEU A 64 6.03 12.64 -1.32
CA LEU A 64 5.48 12.19 -0.05
C LEU A 64 6.49 12.49 1.07
N MET A 65 6.05 13.27 2.04
CA MET A 65 6.70 13.47 3.33
C MET A 65 5.99 12.59 4.37
N LEU A 66 6.76 11.75 5.08
CA LEU A 66 6.21 10.75 5.99
C LEU A 66 6.95 10.73 7.32
N TYR A 67 6.17 10.78 8.41
CA TYR A 67 6.60 10.46 9.76
C TYR A 67 5.91 9.18 10.24
N TYR A 68 6.67 8.27 10.85
CA TYR A 68 6.17 6.99 11.37
C TYR A 68 7.03 6.50 12.53
N ALA A 69 6.57 5.54 13.33
CA ALA A 69 7.34 5.02 14.46
C ALA A 69 8.48 4.09 13.99
N LEU A 70 9.65 4.14 14.63
CA LEU A 70 10.79 3.26 14.28
C LEU A 70 10.43 1.77 14.26
N ASN A 71 9.51 1.35 15.14
CA ASN A 71 9.07 -0.05 15.23
C ASN A 71 8.37 -0.54 13.97
N ASP A 72 7.77 0.35 13.17
CA ASP A 72 7.08 0.00 11.93
C ASP A 72 8.00 0.03 10.70
N LYS A 73 9.31 0.29 10.88
CA LYS A 73 10.26 0.48 9.77
C LYS A 73 10.27 -0.64 8.74
N ILE A 74 10.11 -1.90 9.17
CA ILE A 74 10.08 -3.05 8.27
C ILE A 74 8.81 -3.00 7.41
N LYS A 75 7.63 -2.84 8.04
CA LYS A 75 6.35 -2.73 7.33
C LYS A 75 6.32 -1.54 6.37
N VAL A 76 6.75 -0.37 6.82
CA VAL A 76 6.84 0.84 5.98
C VAL A 76 7.76 0.61 4.78
N LYS A 77 8.90 -0.05 4.97
CA LYS A 77 9.81 -0.38 3.86
C LYS A 77 9.17 -1.31 2.83
N GLU A 78 8.40 -2.32 3.26
CA GLU A 78 7.67 -3.20 2.35
C GLU A 78 6.67 -2.42 1.50
N ILE A 79 5.84 -1.59 2.14
CA ILE A 79 4.82 -0.76 1.50
C ILE A 79 5.46 0.19 0.46
N LEU A 80 6.55 0.86 0.84
CA LEU A 80 7.28 1.76 -0.05
C LEU A 80 7.97 1.05 -1.22
N ASN A 81 8.35 -0.22 -1.06
CA ASN A 81 8.96 -0.99 -2.13
C ASN A 81 7.91 -1.45 -3.15
N LYS A 82 6.70 -1.81 -2.70
CA LYS A 82 5.59 -2.16 -3.59
C LYS A 82 5.24 -1.01 -4.53
N ALA A 83 5.20 0.21 -4.02
CA ALA A 83 4.96 1.43 -4.80
C ALA A 83 6.02 1.75 -5.87
N LYS A 84 7.08 0.95 -6.00
CA LYS A 84 8.11 1.09 -7.06
C LYS A 84 8.01 0.03 -8.15
N THR A 85 7.04 -0.87 -8.05
CA THR A 85 6.86 -1.98 -8.99
C THR A 85 5.82 -1.63 -10.05
N ASP A 86 5.90 -2.24 -11.23
CA ASP A 86 4.90 -2.05 -12.28
C ASP A 86 3.51 -2.54 -11.86
N THR A 87 3.45 -3.52 -10.94
CA THR A 87 2.22 -4.00 -10.32
C THR A 87 1.46 -2.89 -9.58
N ALA A 88 2.14 -1.87 -9.07
CA ALA A 88 1.48 -0.74 -8.40
C ALA A 88 0.52 0.00 -9.35
N ASN A 89 0.96 0.30 -10.58
CA ASN A 89 0.13 0.93 -11.60
C ASN A 89 -1.05 0.04 -11.99
N PHE A 90 -0.79 -1.26 -12.19
CA PHE A 90 -1.84 -2.23 -12.52
C PHE A 90 -2.93 -2.29 -11.43
N ILE A 91 -2.54 -2.33 -10.15
CA ILE A 91 -3.47 -2.37 -9.04
C ILE A 91 -4.26 -1.06 -8.92
N GLU A 92 -3.61 0.09 -9.08
CA GLU A 92 -4.30 1.38 -9.05
C GLU A 92 -5.31 1.51 -10.19
N GLN A 93 -4.94 1.07 -11.40
CA GLN A 93 -5.85 1.02 -12.53
C GLN A 93 -7.05 0.10 -12.22
N LEU A 94 -6.78 -1.11 -11.73
CA LEU A 94 -7.79 -2.11 -11.35
C LEU A 94 -8.78 -1.58 -10.29
N LEU A 95 -8.29 -0.77 -9.34
CA LEU A 95 -9.13 -0.14 -8.30
C LEU A 95 -9.87 1.11 -8.81
N SER A 96 -9.34 1.79 -9.83
CA SER A 96 -9.96 2.98 -10.43
C SER A 96 -11.08 2.63 -11.41
N ASP A 97 -10.97 1.48 -12.07
CA ASP A 97 -11.97 0.97 -12.99
C ASP A 97 -13.22 0.59 -12.17
N TYR A 98 -14.22 1.49 -12.18
CA TYR A 98 -15.49 1.34 -11.46
C TYR A 98 -16.32 0.14 -11.93
N ASP A 99 -15.86 -0.56 -12.97
CA ASP A 99 -16.45 -1.80 -13.45
C ASP A 99 -15.91 -3.00 -12.68
N TRP A 100 -16.37 -3.12 -11.43
CA TRP A 100 -16.21 -4.30 -10.56
C TRP A 100 -16.80 -5.60 -11.19
N GLY A 101 -17.32 -5.54 -12.41
CA GLY A 101 -18.07 -6.60 -13.09
C GLY A 101 -17.25 -7.59 -13.94
N SER A 102 -16.05 -7.26 -14.41
CA SER A 102 -15.25 -8.22 -15.19
C SER A 102 -14.37 -9.08 -14.28
N LYS A 103 -14.91 -10.24 -13.87
CA LYS A 103 -14.19 -11.31 -13.13
C LYS A 103 -12.80 -11.65 -13.72
N GLU A 104 -12.62 -11.43 -15.02
CA GLU A 104 -11.38 -11.69 -15.75
C GLU A 104 -10.21 -10.81 -15.30
N SER A 105 -10.47 -9.56 -14.91
CA SER A 105 -9.43 -8.61 -14.49
C SER A 105 -8.79 -9.02 -13.16
N TYR A 106 -9.62 -9.50 -12.23
CA TYR A 106 -9.23 -9.92 -10.88
C TYR A 106 -8.70 -11.36 -10.80
N ALA A 107 -9.14 -12.25 -11.70
CA ALA A 107 -8.70 -13.65 -11.72
C ALA A 107 -7.17 -13.81 -11.91
N SER A 108 -6.52 -12.82 -12.50
CA SER A 108 -5.06 -12.75 -12.65
C SER A 108 -4.31 -12.73 -11.31
N LEU A 109 -4.98 -12.34 -10.21
CA LEU A 109 -4.39 -12.18 -8.88
C LEU A 109 -4.28 -13.50 -8.08
N LEU A 110 -5.03 -14.54 -8.47
CA LEU A 110 -5.08 -15.81 -7.72
C LEU A 110 -3.70 -16.48 -7.49
N PRO A 111 -2.74 -16.46 -8.43
CA PRO A 111 -1.40 -17.01 -8.18
C PRO A 111 -0.65 -16.28 -7.06
N GLU A 112 -0.72 -14.95 -7.01
CA GLU A 112 -0.06 -14.15 -5.96
C GLU A 112 -0.72 -14.36 -4.59
N ILE A 113 -2.05 -14.45 -4.57
CA ILE A 113 -2.83 -14.78 -3.36
C ILE A 113 -2.40 -16.16 -2.84
N ALA A 114 -2.27 -17.14 -3.73
CA ALA A 114 -1.83 -18.49 -3.37
C ALA A 114 -0.42 -18.49 -2.73
N ASP A 115 0.51 -17.70 -3.29
CA ASP A 115 1.87 -17.55 -2.74
C ASP A 115 1.85 -16.91 -1.33
N ILE A 116 1.11 -15.81 -1.14
CA ILE A 116 0.98 -15.15 0.16
C ILE A 116 0.40 -16.08 1.20
N MET A 117 -0.63 -16.85 0.82
CA MET A 117 -1.30 -17.79 1.71
C MET A 117 -0.55 -19.12 1.88
N SER A 118 0.53 -19.33 1.10
CA SER A 118 1.30 -20.59 1.08
C SER A 118 0.43 -21.82 0.81
N ILE A 119 -0.50 -21.71 -0.14
CA ILE A 119 -1.37 -22.79 -0.63
C ILE A 119 -1.28 -22.88 -2.15
N SER A 120 -1.79 -23.95 -2.77
CA SER A 120 -1.78 -24.06 -4.23
C SER A 120 -2.88 -23.20 -4.88
N THR A 121 -2.60 -22.64 -6.07
CA THR A 121 -3.64 -21.98 -6.88
C THR A 121 -4.81 -22.92 -7.19
N SER A 122 -4.56 -24.22 -7.34
CA SER A 122 -5.62 -25.22 -7.52
C SER A 122 -6.54 -25.36 -6.31
N THR A 123 -6.03 -25.13 -5.08
CA THR A 123 -6.84 -25.09 -3.86
C THR A 123 -7.78 -23.88 -3.87
N LEU A 124 -7.28 -22.70 -4.25
CA LEU A 124 -8.12 -21.50 -4.38
C LEU A 124 -9.19 -21.64 -5.47
N LYS A 125 -8.84 -22.22 -6.63
CA LYS A 125 -9.80 -22.43 -7.74
C LYS A 125 -10.94 -23.39 -7.41
N LYS A 126 -10.79 -24.23 -6.37
CA LYS A 126 -11.86 -25.12 -5.87
C LYS A 126 -12.84 -24.42 -4.94
N GLN A 127 -12.52 -23.22 -4.43
CA GLN A 127 -13.43 -22.46 -3.59
C GLN A 127 -14.66 -21.98 -4.37
N PRO A 128 -15.79 -21.68 -3.72
CA PRO A 128 -16.95 -21.11 -4.40
C PRO A 128 -16.57 -19.83 -5.18
N PRO A 129 -17.17 -19.56 -6.36
CA PRO A 129 -16.81 -18.39 -7.17
C PRO A 129 -16.88 -17.06 -6.42
N LEU A 130 -17.86 -16.90 -5.52
CA LEU A 130 -17.99 -15.71 -4.68
C LEU A 130 -16.82 -15.56 -3.68
N VAL A 131 -16.29 -16.67 -3.16
CA VAL A 131 -15.13 -16.66 -2.25
C VAL A 131 -13.87 -16.28 -3.03
N GLN A 132 -13.68 -16.81 -4.23
CA GLN A 132 -12.56 -16.43 -5.11
C GLN A 132 -12.59 -14.92 -5.38
N LEU A 133 -13.73 -14.39 -5.82
CA LEU A 133 -13.90 -12.96 -6.09
C LEU A 133 -13.61 -12.09 -4.85
N ARG A 134 -14.08 -12.51 -3.67
CA ARG A 134 -13.80 -11.77 -2.42
C ARG A 134 -12.31 -11.75 -2.08
N LEU A 135 -11.60 -12.86 -2.29
CA LEU A 135 -10.16 -12.91 -2.08
C LEU A 135 -9.42 -11.98 -3.04
N GLU A 136 -9.80 -11.99 -4.32
CA GLU A 136 -9.18 -11.15 -5.35
C GLU A 136 -9.41 -9.66 -5.09
N MET A 137 -10.65 -9.26 -4.79
CA MET A 137 -10.99 -7.88 -4.43
C MET A 137 -10.26 -7.43 -3.16
N ALA A 138 -10.22 -8.27 -2.13
CA ALA A 138 -9.51 -7.96 -0.90
C ALA A 138 -8.00 -7.84 -1.14
N TYR A 139 -7.42 -8.74 -1.94
CA TYR A 139 -6.00 -8.65 -2.29
C TYR A 139 -5.67 -7.34 -3.00
N ALA A 140 -6.45 -6.96 -4.01
CA ALA A 140 -6.26 -5.69 -4.72
C ALA A 140 -6.36 -4.49 -3.77
N HIS A 141 -7.41 -4.45 -2.93
CA HIS A 141 -7.63 -3.36 -1.99
C HIS A 141 -6.51 -3.21 -0.95
N PHE A 142 -5.99 -4.34 -0.43
CA PHE A 142 -4.93 -4.36 0.57
C PHE A 142 -3.53 -4.44 -0.05
N TRP A 143 -3.37 -4.44 -1.38
CA TRP A 143 -2.11 -4.77 -2.04
C TRP A 143 -0.94 -3.92 -1.56
N PHE A 144 -1.15 -2.61 -1.36
CA PHE A 144 -0.12 -1.69 -0.84
C PHE A 144 0.26 -1.95 0.62
N SER A 145 -0.49 -2.74 1.40
CA SER A 145 -0.23 -3.03 2.81
C SER A 145 0.95 -3.98 3.01
N ASP A 146 1.42 -4.12 4.26
CA ASP A 146 2.47 -5.10 4.59
C ASP A 146 1.99 -6.56 4.39
N LYS A 147 2.92 -7.50 4.17
CA LYS A 147 2.57 -8.90 3.83
C LYS A 147 1.73 -9.57 4.92
N ARG A 148 1.97 -9.26 6.20
CA ARG A 148 1.23 -9.85 7.31
C ARG A 148 -0.23 -9.39 7.32
N THR A 149 -0.45 -8.09 7.12
CA THR A 149 -1.80 -7.51 7.02
C THR A 149 -2.62 -8.18 5.91
N ILE A 150 -2.03 -8.35 4.72
CA ILE A 150 -2.70 -9.02 3.60
C ILE A 150 -3.06 -10.46 3.96
N TYR A 151 -2.11 -11.21 4.53
CA TYR A 151 -2.35 -12.60 4.95
C TYR A 151 -3.52 -12.71 5.95
N ASP A 152 -3.56 -11.83 6.95
CA ASP A 152 -4.59 -11.86 7.99
C ASP A 152 -5.99 -11.60 7.41
N VAL A 153 -6.12 -10.63 6.49
CA VAL A 153 -7.38 -10.34 5.79
C VAL A 153 -7.82 -11.52 4.94
N LEU A 154 -6.95 -12.06 4.09
CA LEU A 154 -7.28 -13.20 3.23
C LEU A 154 -7.64 -14.45 4.04
N SER A 155 -6.92 -14.69 5.13
CA SER A 155 -7.20 -15.80 6.05
C SER A 155 -8.56 -15.64 6.73
N SER A 156 -8.96 -14.42 7.10
CA SER A 156 -10.28 -14.16 7.68
C SER A 156 -11.40 -14.49 6.70
N ILE A 157 -11.21 -14.19 5.40
CA ILE A 157 -12.18 -14.51 4.35
C ILE A 157 -12.33 -16.02 4.27
N LEU A 158 -11.24 -16.78 4.12
CA LEU A 158 -11.34 -18.24 4.03
C LEU A 158 -11.99 -18.88 5.26
N LYS A 159 -11.66 -18.41 6.47
CA LYS A 159 -12.23 -18.95 7.72
C LYS A 159 -13.74 -18.72 7.84
N ASN A 160 -14.25 -17.61 7.32
CA ASN A 160 -15.69 -17.30 7.38
C ASN A 160 -16.54 -18.12 6.39
N TYR A 161 -15.91 -18.97 5.57
CA TYR A 161 -16.55 -19.79 4.55
C TYR A 161 -16.28 -21.31 4.70
N LEU A 162 -15.56 -21.71 5.75
CA LEU A 162 -15.35 -23.10 6.17
C LEU A 162 -16.23 -23.42 7.37
#